data_AF-A0A415NYZ2-F1
#
_entry.id   AF-A0A415NYZ2-F1
#
_cell.length_a   1.000
_cell.length_b   1.000
_cell.length_c   1.000
_cell.angle_alpha   90.00
_cell.angle_beta   90.00
_cell.angle_gamma   90.00
#
_symmetry.space_group_name_H-M   'P 1'
#
loop_
_entity.id
_entity.type
_entity.pdbx_description
1 polymer ?
#
loop_
_entity_poly.entity_id
_entity_poly.type
_entity_poly.pdbx_seq_one_letter_code
_entity_poly.pdbx_strand_id
1 'polypeptide(L)'
;SEINLVVFENECRKLAAHELNDLNIDLSSNEKSTLSSKTIKFNYNSNSMTLTYKHIGSKFDTSYKPSVKVSKLSTINYFVMSKYTGQFKNSNTTYSVTATGKIYSSFGVQNNKKFTVNFNL
;
A
#
# COMPACT_ATOMS: atom_id res chain seq x y z
N SER A 1 34.07 26.86 48.79
CA SER A 1 33.75 25.44 48.55
C SER A 1 34.67 24.95 47.46
N GLU A 2 35.69 24.16 47.80
CA GLU A 2 36.62 23.61 46.81
C GLU A 2 35.88 22.57 45.98
N ILE A 3 35.77 22.80 44.66
CA ILE A 3 35.24 21.80 43.74
C ILE A 3 36.26 20.68 43.72
N ASN A 4 35.90 19.53 44.28
CA ASN A 4 36.75 18.36 44.28
C ASN A 4 36.84 17.84 42.84
N LEU A 5 37.90 18.25 42.13
CA LEU A 5 38.12 17.89 40.72
C LEU A 5 38.10 16.38 40.50
N VAL A 6 38.49 15.58 41.49
CA VAL A 6 38.49 14.12 41.40
C VAL A 6 37.06 13.57 41.38
N VAL A 7 36.15 14.19 42.14
CA VAL A 7 34.72 13.84 42.11
C VAL A 7 34.11 14.23 40.76
N PHE A 8 34.42 15.44 40.27
CA PHE A 8 33.94 15.90 38.96
C PHE A 8 34.46 15.02 37.81
N GLU A 9 35.74 14.65 37.82
CA GLU A 9 36.33 13.82 36.78
C GLU A 9 35.74 12.40 36.78
N ASN A 10 35.46 11.84 37.97
CA ASN A 10 34.77 10.56 38.10
C ASN A 10 33.31 10.61 37.63
N GLU A 11 32.58 11.71 37.88
CA GLU A 11 31.23 11.88 37.36
C GLU A 11 31.21 12.02 35.83
N CYS A 12 32.15 12.78 35.25
CA CYS A 12 32.32 12.87 33.80
C CYS A 12 32.62 11.51 33.15
N ARG A 13 33.48 10.69 33.77
CA ARG A 13 33.76 9.32 33.29
C ARG A 13 32.55 8.40 33.38
N LYS A 14 31.73 8.52 34.42
CA LYS A 14 30.46 7.75 34.54
C LYS A 14 29.45 8.13 33.46
N LEU A 15 29.36 9.41 33.12
CA LEU A 15 28.49 9.88 32.03
C LEU A 15 28.99 9.43 30.66
N ALA A 16 30.30 9.43 30.42
CA ALA A 16 30.89 8.93 29.17
C ALA A 16 30.85 7.39 29.05
N ALA A 17 30.83 6.68 30.18
CA ALA A 17 30.69 5.22 30.25
C ALA A 17 29.23 4.74 30.21
N HIS A 18 28.24 5.64 30.31
CA HIS A 18 26.88 5.33 29.92
C HIS A 18 26.85 5.18 28.40
N GLU A 19 27.00 3.93 28.01
CA GLU A 19 27.07 3.44 26.65
C GLU A 19 26.05 4.09 25.72
N LEU A 20 26.51 4.43 24.53
CA LEU A 20 25.72 4.62 23.31
C LEU A 20 24.83 3.41 22.94
N ASN A 21 24.72 2.40 23.81
CA ASN A 21 23.99 1.15 23.58
C ASN A 21 22.49 1.23 23.87
N ASP A 22 21.99 2.31 24.50
CA ASP A 22 20.55 2.46 24.78
C ASP A 22 19.82 3.42 23.82
N LEU A 23 20.52 4.01 22.88
CA LEU A 23 19.89 4.67 21.74
C LEU A 23 19.66 3.64 20.65
N ASN A 24 18.70 2.75 20.89
CA ASN A 24 17.93 2.14 19.80
C ASN A 24 17.12 3.26 19.14
N ILE A 25 17.83 4.18 18.47
CA ILE A 25 17.22 5.06 17.48
C ILE A 25 16.76 4.08 16.42
N ASP A 26 15.47 3.77 16.46
CA ASP A 26 14.77 3.35 15.28
C ASP A 26 14.91 4.53 14.31
N LEU A 27 16.02 4.52 13.57
CA LEU A 27 16.14 5.14 12.27
C LEU A 27 15.12 4.41 11.41
N SER A 28 13.84 4.61 11.72
CA SER A 28 12.79 4.54 10.74
C SER A 28 13.29 5.50 9.67
N SER A 29 13.96 4.94 8.68
CA SER A 29 14.02 5.54 7.37
C SER A 29 12.59 6.00 7.18
N ASN A 30 12.38 7.32 7.15
CA ASN A 30 11.13 7.89 6.70
C ASN A 30 11.03 7.43 5.24
N GLU A 31 10.69 6.16 5.02
CA GLU A 31 10.61 5.53 3.74
C GLU A 31 9.46 6.24 3.07
N LYS A 32 9.85 7.21 2.25
CA LYS A 32 8.90 8.09 1.61
C LYS A 32 8.02 7.20 0.74
N SER A 33 6.75 7.22 1.08
CA SER A 33 5.74 6.50 0.36
C SER A 33 5.77 6.88 -1.13
N THR A 34 5.96 5.89 -1.98
CA THR A 34 6.15 6.07 -3.42
C THR A 34 4.84 5.84 -4.17
N LEU A 35 4.45 6.79 -5.02
CA LEU A 35 3.26 6.65 -5.86
C LEU A 35 3.56 5.74 -7.06
N SER A 36 2.75 4.70 -7.21
CA SER A 36 2.91 3.66 -8.22
C SER A 36 1.57 3.29 -8.85
N SER A 37 1.62 2.55 -9.96
CA SER A 37 0.42 2.00 -10.58
C SER A 37 0.64 0.58 -11.08
N LYS A 38 -0.41 -0.25 -11.06
CA LYS A 38 -0.38 -1.63 -11.56
C LYS A 38 -1.67 -1.92 -12.30
N THR A 39 -1.56 -2.61 -13.45
CA THR A 39 -2.71 -2.96 -14.28
C THR A 39 -2.82 -4.46 -14.43
N ILE A 40 -4.01 -5.01 -14.23
CA ILE A 40 -4.30 -6.44 -14.35
C ILE A 40 -5.48 -6.63 -15.32
N LYS A 41 -5.34 -7.58 -16.25
CA LYS A 41 -6.44 -7.98 -17.15
C LYS A 41 -7.39 -8.93 -16.42
N PHE A 42 -8.68 -8.79 -16.66
CA PHE A 42 -9.73 -9.65 -16.09
C PHE A 42 -10.90 -9.80 -17.08
N ASN A 43 -11.92 -10.58 -16.69
CA ASN A 43 -13.09 -10.87 -17.54
C ASN A 43 -12.64 -11.40 -18.92
N TYR A 44 -11.91 -12.51 -18.93
CA TYR A 44 -11.36 -13.12 -20.16
C TYR A 44 -10.55 -12.13 -21.01
N ASN A 45 -9.72 -11.30 -20.38
CA ASN A 45 -8.94 -10.24 -21.02
C ASN A 45 -9.74 -9.16 -21.77
N SER A 46 -11.07 -9.15 -21.63
CA SER A 46 -11.94 -8.13 -22.24
C SER A 46 -11.93 -6.81 -21.47
N ASN A 47 -11.37 -6.81 -20.26
CA ASN A 47 -11.18 -5.64 -19.43
C ASN A 47 -9.79 -5.61 -18.79
N SER A 48 -9.36 -4.41 -18.41
CA SER A 48 -8.27 -4.22 -17.47
C SER A 48 -8.71 -3.38 -16.28
N MET A 49 -8.09 -3.63 -15.14
CA MET A 49 -8.23 -2.84 -13.94
C MET A 49 -6.87 -2.27 -13.57
N THR A 50 -6.79 -0.95 -13.49
CA THR A 50 -5.59 -0.22 -13.04
C THR A 50 -5.82 0.26 -11.62
N LEU A 51 -4.90 -0.09 -10.73
CA LEU A 51 -4.80 0.43 -9.37
C LEU A 51 -3.69 1.48 -9.34
N THR A 52 -4.01 2.68 -8.87
CA THR A 52 -3.01 3.68 -8.47
C THR A 52 -2.94 3.71 -6.96
N TYR A 53 -1.74 3.51 -6.42
CA TYR A 53 -1.52 3.28 -5.00
C TYR A 53 -0.20 3.89 -4.57
N LYS A 54 0.01 3.92 -3.26
CA LYS A 54 1.27 4.26 -2.64
C LYS A 54 1.84 3.06 -1.89
N HIS A 55 3.15 2.93 -1.81
CA HIS A 55 3.81 1.83 -1.10
C HIS A 55 5.07 2.29 -0.36
N ILE A 56 5.40 1.53 0.69
CA ILE A 56 6.57 1.69 1.56
C ILE A 56 7.27 0.32 1.54
N GLY A 57 8.46 0.26 0.94
CA GLY A 57 9.11 -1.00 0.60
C GLY A 57 8.19 -1.94 -0.19
N SER A 58 7.99 -3.16 0.33
CA SER A 58 7.16 -4.22 -0.25
C SER A 58 5.70 -4.22 0.22
N LYS A 59 5.24 -3.16 0.90
CA LYS A 59 3.88 -3.06 1.45
C LYS A 59 3.15 -1.83 0.95
N PHE A 60 1.83 -1.96 0.77
CA PHE A 60 0.97 -0.84 0.47
C PHE A 60 0.95 0.13 1.66
N ASP A 61 1.00 1.42 1.34
CA ASP A 61 0.78 2.50 2.31
C ASP A 61 -0.73 2.61 2.59
N THR A 62 -1.13 2.26 3.80
CA THR A 62 -2.54 2.25 4.22
C THR A 62 -3.10 3.64 4.52
N SER A 63 -2.24 4.66 4.68
CA SER A 63 -2.66 6.05 4.88
C SER A 63 -3.14 6.71 3.58
N TYR A 64 -2.76 6.14 2.43
CA TYR A 64 -3.20 6.58 1.12
C TYR A 64 -4.38 5.74 0.62
N LYS A 65 -5.47 6.40 0.23
CA LYS A 65 -6.62 5.73 -0.37
C LYS A 65 -6.33 5.40 -1.85
N PRO A 66 -6.19 4.12 -2.24
CA PRO A 66 -5.93 3.76 -3.63
C PRO A 66 -7.13 4.08 -4.54
N SER A 67 -6.85 4.48 -5.78
CA SER A 67 -7.87 4.73 -6.81
C SER A 67 -7.88 3.61 -7.85
N VAL A 68 -9.07 3.27 -8.32
CA VAL A 68 -9.28 2.18 -9.28
C VAL A 68 -9.92 2.72 -10.55
N LYS A 69 -9.39 2.32 -11.70
CA LYS A 69 -9.99 2.53 -13.02
C LYS A 69 -10.18 1.19 -13.72
N VAL A 70 -11.36 0.99 -14.32
CA VAL A 70 -11.64 -0.15 -15.21
C VAL A 70 -11.72 0.36 -16.64
N SER A 71 -10.99 -0.29 -17.54
CA SER A 71 -10.98 0.00 -18.97
C SER A 71 -11.57 -1.16 -19.77
N LYS A 72 -12.19 -0.84 -20.91
CA LYS A 72 -12.67 -1.81 -21.89
C LYS A 72 -11.52 -2.14 -22.84
N LEU A 73 -11.27 -3.41 -23.09
CA LEU A 73 -10.28 -3.88 -24.08
C LEU A 73 -10.95 -4.55 -25.28
N SER A 74 -12.23 -4.90 -25.17
CA SER A 74 -13.04 -5.48 -26.22
C SER A 74 -14.28 -4.63 -26.50
N THR A 75 -14.79 -4.71 -27.73
CA THR A 75 -16.04 -4.07 -28.16
C THR A 75 -17.28 -4.90 -27.81
N ILE A 76 -17.11 -6.20 -27.49
CA ILE A 76 -18.15 -7.11 -27.02
C ILE A 76 -17.69 -7.87 -25.76
N ASN A 77 -18.62 -8.33 -24.94
CA ASN A 77 -18.35 -9.06 -23.69
C ASN A 77 -17.49 -8.27 -22.68
N TYR A 78 -17.69 -6.96 -22.61
CA TYR A 78 -16.95 -6.09 -21.69
C TYR A 78 -17.77 -5.73 -20.45
N PHE A 79 -17.06 -5.54 -19.35
CA PHE A 79 -17.59 -5.07 -18.09
C PHE A 79 -17.50 -3.53 -17.98
N VAL A 80 -18.55 -2.92 -17.43
CA VAL A 80 -18.58 -1.50 -17.03
C VAL A 80 -18.79 -1.45 -15.53
N MET A 81 -17.80 -0.93 -14.81
CA MET A 81 -17.86 -0.77 -13.37
C MET A 81 -18.80 0.38 -12.99
N SER A 82 -19.66 0.13 -12.00
CA SER A 82 -20.54 1.16 -11.40
C SER A 82 -20.04 1.62 -10.03
N LYS A 83 -19.47 0.70 -9.25
CA LYS A 83 -18.87 0.96 -7.94
C LYS A 83 -17.83 -0.09 -7.62
N TYR A 84 -16.98 0.18 -6.64
CA TYR A 84 -16.03 -0.79 -6.13
C TYR A 84 -15.83 -0.65 -4.63
N THR A 85 -15.33 -1.71 -4.02
CA THR A 85 -14.76 -1.70 -2.67
C THR A 85 -13.33 -2.22 -2.75
N GLY A 86 -12.46 -1.73 -1.86
CA GLY A 86 -11.06 -2.18 -1.78
C GLY A 86 -10.67 -2.49 -0.34
N GLN A 87 -9.81 -3.48 -0.16
CA GLN A 87 -9.31 -3.90 1.16
C GLN A 87 -7.83 -4.29 1.07
N PHE A 88 -7.04 -3.82 2.03
CA PHE A 88 -5.69 -4.33 2.27
C PHE A 88 -5.77 -5.73 2.89
N LYS A 89 -4.92 -6.66 2.43
CA LYS A 89 -4.85 -8.05 2.87
C LYS A 89 -3.38 -8.49 2.98
N ASN A 90 -3.15 -9.65 3.59
CA ASN A 90 -1.84 -10.31 3.66
C ASN A 90 -0.75 -9.38 4.24
N SER A 91 -1.01 -8.77 5.40
CA SER A 91 -0.07 -7.81 6.02
C SER A 91 0.30 -6.65 5.08
N ASN A 92 -0.70 -6.15 4.34
CA ASN A 92 -0.62 -5.06 3.38
C ASN A 92 0.28 -5.33 2.17
N THR A 93 0.55 -6.59 1.81
CA THR A 93 1.23 -6.93 0.54
C THR A 93 0.25 -7.13 -0.62
N THR A 94 -1.05 -7.21 -0.33
CA THR A 94 -2.13 -7.33 -1.32
C THR A 94 -3.18 -6.25 -1.11
N TYR A 95 -3.62 -5.60 -2.19
CA TYR A 95 -4.85 -4.81 -2.23
C TYR A 95 -5.89 -5.51 -3.11
N SER A 96 -6.99 -5.92 -2.49
CA SER A 96 -8.07 -6.69 -3.13
C SER A 96 -9.23 -5.77 -3.49
N VAL A 97 -9.56 -5.68 -4.77
CA VAL A 97 -10.64 -4.83 -5.29
C VAL A 97 -11.80 -5.68 -5.76
N THR A 98 -13.00 -5.43 -5.24
CA THR A 98 -14.25 -6.01 -5.75
C THR A 98 -15.04 -4.95 -6.50
N ALA A 99 -15.05 -5.04 -7.82
CA ALA A 99 -15.80 -4.14 -8.70
C ALA A 99 -17.20 -4.72 -8.98
N THR A 100 -18.24 -3.90 -8.84
CA THR A 100 -19.64 -4.25 -9.17
C THR A 100 -20.12 -3.43 -10.36
N GLY A 101 -20.82 -4.04 -11.29
CA GLY A 101 -21.23 -3.38 -12.53
C GLY A 101 -22.06 -4.26 -13.46
N LYS A 102 -21.94 -4.00 -14.77
CA LYS A 102 -22.72 -4.66 -15.82
C LYS A 102 -21.79 -5.26 -16.88
N ILE A 103 -22.19 -6.37 -17.49
CA ILE A 103 -21.53 -6.92 -18.69
C ILE A 103 -22.41 -6.64 -19.90
N TYR A 104 -21.81 -6.13 -20.97
CA TYR A 104 -22.44 -5.92 -22.26
C TYR A 104 -21.93 -6.99 -23.23
N SER A 105 -22.82 -7.82 -23.75
CA SER A 105 -22.53 -8.84 -24.75
C SER A 105 -23.43 -8.71 -25.97
N SER A 106 -23.17 -9.50 -27.00
CA SER A 106 -24.06 -9.67 -28.16
C SER A 106 -25.45 -10.19 -27.80
N PHE A 107 -25.58 -10.86 -26.64
CA PHE A 107 -26.83 -11.46 -26.16
C PHE A 107 -27.60 -10.56 -25.18
N GLY A 108 -27.09 -9.34 -24.90
CA GLY A 108 -27.75 -8.36 -24.03
C GLY A 108 -26.90 -7.88 -22.86
N VAL A 109 -27.56 -7.26 -21.87
CA VAL A 109 -26.92 -6.65 -20.71
C VAL A 109 -27.18 -7.48 -19.46
N GLN A 110 -26.11 -7.92 -18.80
CA GLN A 110 -26.19 -8.63 -17.53
C GLN A 110 -25.85 -7.68 -16.37
N ASN A 111 -26.81 -7.46 -15.46
CA ASN A 111 -26.66 -6.55 -14.33
C ASN A 111 -26.04 -7.24 -13.10
N ASN A 112 -25.59 -6.41 -12.14
CA ASN A 112 -25.10 -6.84 -10.81
C ASN A 112 -23.94 -7.84 -10.84
N LYS A 113 -23.11 -7.79 -11.88
CA LYS A 113 -21.91 -8.63 -11.99
C LYS A 113 -20.80 -8.10 -11.10
N LYS A 114 -20.02 -9.01 -10.54
CA LYS A 114 -18.91 -8.70 -9.64
C LYS A 114 -17.64 -9.38 -10.12
N PHE A 115 -16.52 -8.66 -10.05
CA PHE A 115 -15.19 -9.19 -10.27
C PHE A 115 -14.29 -8.80 -9.11
N THR A 116 -13.52 -9.77 -8.60
CA THR A 116 -12.49 -9.51 -7.59
C THR A 116 -11.12 -9.61 -8.26
N VAL A 117 -10.32 -8.56 -8.12
CA VAL A 117 -8.95 -8.47 -8.67
C VAL A 117 -8.00 -8.17 -7.51
N ASN A 118 -6.94 -8.97 -7.39
CA ASN A 118 -5.93 -8.81 -6.35
C ASN A 118 -4.67 -8.19 -6.93
N PHE A 119 -4.22 -7.08 -6.35
CA PHE A 119 -2.97 -6.42 -6.68
C PHE A 119 -1.95 -6.75 -5.60
N ASN A 120 -0.94 -7.56 -5.95
CA ASN A 120 0.17 -7.88 -5.07
C ASN A 120 1.35 -6.94 -5.35
N LEU A 121 2.10 -6.54 -4.33
CA LEU A 121 3.42 -5.93 -4.48
C LEU A 121 4.50 -6.99 -4.60
#